data_AF-A0A3M1I9L4-F1
#
_entry.id   AF-A0A3M1I9L4-F1
#
_cell.length_a   1.000
_cell.length_b   1.000
_cell.length_c   1.000
_cell.angle_alpha   90.00
_cell.angle_beta   90.00
_cell.angle_gamma   90.00
#
_symmetry.space_group_name_H-M   'P 1'
#
loop_
_entity.id
_entity.type
_entity.pdbx_description
1 polymer ?
#
loop_
_entity_poly.entity_id
_entity_poly.type
_entity_poly.pdbx_seq_one_letter_code
_entity_poly.pdbx_strand_id
1 'polypeptide(L)'
;LQLPESELPELHREPGLRMTERQKRRFQELQARRDAAAERLGLEASFIASKSALVALALDKPPEEWVLPWQAELLLSERPRGARRRRRAG
;
A
#
# COMPACT_ATOMS: atom_id res chain seq x y z
N LEU A 1 36.73 18.73 -11.87
CA LEU A 1 35.61 18.80 -12.82
C LEU A 1 34.42 19.37 -12.08
N GLN A 2 34.09 20.65 -12.30
CA GLN A 2 32.85 21.26 -11.83
C GLN A 2 32.05 21.57 -13.09
N LEU A 3 30.89 20.91 -13.25
CA LEU A 3 29.98 21.19 -14.36
C LEU A 3 29.31 22.55 -14.10
N PRO A 4 29.09 23.37 -15.15
CA PRO A 4 28.32 24.60 -15.02
C PRO A 4 26.88 24.29 -14.60
N GLU A 5 26.27 25.14 -13.78
CA GLU A 5 24.90 24.93 -13.24
C GLU A 5 23.84 24.75 -14.34
N SER A 6 24.07 25.30 -15.54
CA SER A 6 23.21 25.13 -16.71
C SER A 6 23.15 23.71 -17.27
N GLU A 7 24.11 22.86 -16.92
CA GLU A 7 24.18 21.45 -17.31
C GLU A 7 23.68 20.51 -16.20
N LEU A 8 23.27 21.06 -15.05
CA LEU A 8 22.68 20.25 -13.99
C LEU A 8 21.24 19.88 -14.38
N PRO A 9 20.84 18.60 -14.24
CA PRO A 9 19.47 18.20 -14.49
C PRO A 9 18.54 18.88 -13.50
N GLU A 10 17.37 19.32 -13.97
CA GLU A 10 16.35 19.89 -13.11
C GLU A 10 15.90 18.87 -12.06
N LEU A 11 15.99 19.26 -10.79
CA LEU A 11 15.49 18.44 -9.69
C LEU A 11 13.97 18.45 -9.71
N HIS A 12 13.37 17.45 -10.35
CA HIS A 12 11.94 17.19 -10.26
C HIS A 12 11.60 16.70 -8.85
N ARG A 13 11.32 17.65 -7.95
CA ARG A 13 10.69 17.36 -6.66
C ARG A 13 9.19 17.28 -6.90
N GLU A 14 8.61 16.10 -6.68
CA GLU A 14 7.16 16.02 -6.63
C GLU A 14 6.64 16.98 -5.55
N PRO A 15 5.60 17.79 -5.84
CA PRO A 15 4.98 18.62 -4.82
C PRO A 15 4.61 17.75 -3.62
N GLY A 16 4.93 18.19 -2.41
CA GLY A 16 4.59 17.44 -1.19
C GLY A 16 3.10 17.09 -1.19
N LEU A 17 2.80 15.80 -1.33
CA LEU A 17 1.43 15.28 -1.39
C LEU A 17 0.74 15.53 -0.05
N ARG A 18 -0.05 16.61 0.02
CA ARG A 18 -0.85 16.90 1.21
C ARG A 18 -2.11 16.04 1.19
N MET A 19 -2.06 14.94 1.94
CA MET A 19 -3.23 14.08 2.13
C MET A 19 -4.36 14.85 2.84
N THR A 20 -5.57 14.74 2.28
CA THR A 20 -6.82 15.12 2.96
C THR A 20 -7.07 14.17 4.15
N GLU A 21 -7.94 14.57 5.08
CA GLU A 21 -8.31 13.70 6.22
C GLU A 21 -8.92 12.37 5.78
N ARG A 22 -9.69 12.36 4.67
CA ARG A 22 -10.20 11.13 4.06
C ARG A 22 -9.06 10.19 3.66
N GLN A 23 -8.04 10.73 2.99
CA GLN A 23 -6.90 9.97 2.51
C GLN A 23 -6.01 9.48 3.67
N LYS A 24 -5.83 10.29 4.72
CA LYS A 24 -5.12 9.87 5.94
C LYS A 24 -5.81 8.69 6.63
N ARG A 25 -7.13 8.76 6.79
CA ARG A 25 -7.92 7.65 7.37
C ARG A 25 -7.79 6.40 6.51
N ARG A 26 -7.91 6.53 5.19
CA ARG A 26 -7.73 5.39 4.27
C ARG A 26 -6.34 4.78 4.36
N PHE A 27 -5.29 5.59 4.48
CA PHE A 27 -3.92 5.11 4.71
C PHE A 27 -3.83 4.28 5.99
N GLN A 28 -4.40 4.76 7.10
CA GLN A 28 -4.41 4.04 8.38
C GLN A 28 -5.17 2.71 8.29
N GLU A 29 -6.32 2.70 7.63
CA GLU A 29 -7.09 1.46 7.39
C GLU A 29 -6.28 0.44 6.57
N LEU A 30 -5.62 0.89 5.50
CA LEU A 30 -4.77 0.04 4.67
C LEU A 30 -3.55 -0.48 5.45
N GLN A 31 -2.94 0.36 6.29
CA GLN A 31 -1.83 -0.02 7.16
C GLN A 31 -2.26 -1.11 8.15
N ALA A 32 -3.40 -0.93 8.82
CA ALA A 32 -3.93 -1.92 9.75
C ALA A 32 -4.24 -3.26 9.06
N ARG A 33 -4.81 -3.24 7.84
CA ARG A 33 -5.06 -4.45 7.06
C ARG A 33 -3.77 -5.14 6.65
N ARG A 34 -2.77 -4.38 6.21
CA ARG A 34 -1.43 -4.90 5.85
C ARG A 34 -0.79 -5.60 7.04
N ASP A 35 -0.76 -4.93 8.19
CA ASP A 35 -0.07 -5.42 9.39
C ASP A 35 -0.77 -6.67 9.93
N ALA A 36 -2.11 -6.67 9.98
CA ALA A 36 -2.88 -7.87 10.35
C ALA A 36 -2.70 -9.04 9.36
N ALA A 37 -2.58 -8.77 8.06
CA ALA A 37 -2.29 -9.80 7.07
C ALA A 37 -0.86 -10.34 7.20
N ALA A 38 0.11 -9.47 7.49
CA ALA A 38 1.51 -9.82 7.69
C ALA A 38 1.67 -10.74 8.91
N GLU A 39 1.07 -10.37 10.06
CA GLU A 39 1.03 -11.20 11.26
C GLU A 39 0.40 -12.56 11.00
N ARG A 40 -0.76 -12.58 10.34
CA ARG A 40 -1.48 -13.83 10.03
C ARG A 40 -0.70 -14.77 9.11
N LEU A 41 0.15 -14.22 8.23
CA LEU A 41 0.93 -14.98 7.26
C LEU A 41 2.36 -15.27 7.75
N GLY A 42 2.79 -14.68 8.87
CA GLY A 42 4.18 -14.78 9.34
C GLY A 42 5.17 -14.11 8.38
N LEU A 43 4.75 -13.02 7.74
CA LEU A 43 5.56 -12.28 6.76
C LEU A 43 5.90 -10.89 7.28
N GLU A 44 6.99 -10.31 6.77
CA GLU A 44 7.25 -8.89 6.95
C GLU A 44 6.19 -8.06 6.20
N ALA A 45 5.73 -6.98 6.83
CA ALA A 45 4.64 -6.15 6.29
C ALA A 45 5.00 -5.53 4.92
N SER A 46 6.27 -5.27 4.68
CA SER A 46 6.77 -4.76 3.39
C SER A 46 6.56 -5.73 2.22
N PHE A 47 6.49 -7.05 2.46
CA PHE A 47 6.14 -8.04 1.43
C PHE A 47 4.66 -7.99 1.07
N ILE A 48 3.80 -7.57 2.00
CA ILE A 48 2.37 -7.35 1.71
C ILE A 48 2.20 -6.05 0.92
N ALA A 49 2.76 -4.95 1.42
CA ALA A 49 2.85 -3.69 0.68
C ALA A 49 3.87 -2.71 1.30
N SER A 50 4.59 -1.99 0.44
CA SER A 50 5.44 -0.88 0.85
C SER A 50 4.62 0.31 1.33
N LYS A 51 5.25 1.23 2.08
CA LYS A 51 4.60 2.49 2.49
C LYS A 51 4.16 3.33 1.29
N SER A 52 4.96 3.38 0.22
CA SER A 52 4.61 4.12 -1.00
C SER A 52 3.39 3.54 -1.71
N ALA A 53 3.27 2.21 -1.77
CA ALA A 53 2.05 1.57 -2.28
C ALA A 53 0.82 1.93 -1.44
N LEU A 54 0.92 1.91 -0.10
CA LEU A 54 -0.19 2.34 0.76
C LEU A 54 -0.57 3.82 0.54
N VAL A 55 0.42 4.69 0.34
CA VAL A 55 0.20 6.11 0.03
C VAL A 55 -0.51 6.26 -1.31
N ALA A 56 -0.04 5.57 -2.36
CA ALA A 56 -0.67 5.61 -3.68
C ALA A 56 -2.12 5.14 -3.64
N LEU A 57 -2.40 4.02 -2.97
CA LEU A 57 -3.75 3.50 -2.78
C LEU A 57 -4.62 4.48 -1.98
N ALA A 58 -4.07 5.10 -0.94
CA ALA A 58 -4.78 6.09 -0.15
C ALA A 58 -5.12 7.36 -0.96
N LEU A 59 -4.29 7.71 -1.94
CA LEU A 59 -4.48 8.81 -2.90
C LEU A 59 -5.38 8.46 -4.08
N ASP A 60 -6.13 7.35 -4.01
CA ASP A 60 -7.04 6.90 -5.08
C ASP A 60 -6.31 6.57 -6.41
N LYS A 61 -5.01 6.21 -6.37
CA LYS A 61 -4.28 5.73 -7.56
C LYS A 61 -4.73 4.33 -7.98
N PRO A 62 -4.60 3.96 -9.27
CA PRO A 62 -4.98 2.64 -9.77
C PRO A 62 -4.19 1.53 -9.05
N PRO A 63 -4.85 0.60 -8.32
CA PRO A 63 -4.17 -0.43 -7.55
C PRO A 63 -3.23 -1.33 -8.36
N GLU A 64 -3.59 -1.63 -9.60
CA GLU A 64 -2.86 -2.49 -10.53
C GLU A 64 -1.43 -2.02 -10.83
N GLU A 65 -1.14 -0.73 -10.64
CA GLU A 65 0.21 -0.17 -10.81
C GLU A 65 1.09 -0.36 -9.57
N TRP A 66 0.48 -0.59 -8.40
CA TRP A 66 1.17 -0.51 -7.09
C TRP A 66 1.19 -1.82 -6.32
N VAL A 67 0.24 -2.73 -6.59
CA VAL A 67 0.11 -4.00 -5.88
C VAL A 67 -0.27 -5.13 -6.82
N LEU A 68 0.23 -6.33 -6.51
CA LEU A 68 -0.13 -7.55 -7.21
C LEU A 68 -1.58 -7.97 -6.86
N PRO A 69 -2.25 -8.78 -7.70
CA PRO A 69 -3.64 -9.19 -7.45
C PRO A 69 -3.86 -9.77 -6.04
N TRP A 70 -2.97 -10.65 -5.57
CA TRP A 70 -3.09 -11.26 -4.25
C TRP A 70 -2.88 -10.25 -3.09
N GLN A 71 -2.06 -9.20 -3.29
CA GLN A 71 -1.88 -8.12 -2.32
C GLN A 71 -3.12 -7.22 -2.28
N ALA A 72 -3.69 -6.90 -3.45
CA ALA A 72 -4.96 -6.18 -3.56
C ALA A 72 -6.10 -6.92 -2.85
N GLU A 73 -6.17 -8.25 -2.98
CA GLU A 73 -7.14 -9.05 -2.24
C GLU A 73 -7.00 -8.92 -0.71
N LEU A 74 -5.79 -8.78 -0.19
CA LEU A 74 -5.57 -8.61 1.27
C LEU A 74 -5.90 -7.19 1.75
N LEU A 75 -5.62 -6.17 0.93
CA LEU A 75 -5.71 -4.76 1.32
C LEU A 75 -7.07 -4.14 1.02
N LEU A 76 -7.70 -4.53 -0.09
CA LEU A 76 -8.89 -3.88 -0.62
C LEU A 76 -10.17 -4.70 -0.43
N SER A 77 -10.08 -5.97 -0.04
CA SER A 77 -11.28 -6.76 0.26
C SER A 77 -12.00 -6.24 1.51
N GLU A 78 -13.32 -6.19 1.44
CA GLU A 78 -14.17 -5.69 2.54
C GLU A 78 -14.30 -6.67 3.72
N ARG A 79 -13.68 -7.85 3.65
CA ARG A 79 -13.73 -8.87 4.72
C ARG A 79 -12.40 -9.59 4.90
N PRO A 80 -11.90 -9.71 6.15
CA PRO A 80 -10.76 -10.57 6.43
C PRO A 80 -11.12 -12.02 6.07
N ARG A 81 -10.37 -12.62 5.14
CA ARG A 81 -10.46 -14.06 4.83
C ARG A 81 -9.93 -14.88 6.02
N GLY A 82 -10.79 -15.03 7.03
CA GLY A 82 -10.55 -15.81 8.25
C GLY A 82 -11.73 -16.69 8.67
N ALA A 83 -12.90 -16.58 8.04
CA ALA A 83 -14.01 -17.49 8.28
C ALA A 83 -13.90 -18.75 7.40
N ARG A 84 -12.86 -19.58 7.63
CA ARG A 84 -12.92 -20.98 7.19
C ARG A 84 -14.11 -21.61 7.90
N ARG A 85 -15.25 -21.76 7.20
CA ARG A 85 -16.29 -22.73 7.60
C ARG A 85 -15.58 -24.08 7.68
N ARG A 86 -15.31 -24.55 8.90
CA ARG A 86 -15.13 -25.98 9.16
C ARG A 86 -16.46 -26.65 8.75
N ARG A 87 -16.57 -27.07 7.50
CA ARG A 87 -17.57 -28.09 7.16
C ARG A 87 -17.00 -29.39 7.70
N ARG A 88 -17.65 -29.87 8.77
CA ARG A 88 -17.49 -31.22 9.33
C ARG A 88 -17.56 -32.22 8.17
N ALA A 89 -16.63 -33.17 8.19
CA ALA A 89 -16.77 -34.44 7.49
C ALA A 89 -18.09 -35.09 7.92
N GLY A 90 -18.83 -35.57 6.92
CA GLY A 90 -19.91 -36.54 7.06
C GLY A 90 -19.51 -37.77 6.28
#